data_AF-A0AA96EH53-F1
#
_entry.id   AF-A0AA96EH53-F1
#
_cell.length_a   1.000
_cell.length_b   1.000
_cell.length_c   1.000
_cell.angle_alpha   90.00
_cell.angle_beta   90.00
_cell.angle_gamma   90.00
#
_symmetry.space_group_name_H-M   'P 1'
#
loop_
_entity.id
_entity.type
_entity.pdbx_description
1 polymer ?
#
loop_
_entity_poly.entity_id
_entity_poly.type
_entity_poly.pdbx_seq_one_letter_code
_entity_poly.pdbx_strand_id
1 'polypeptide(L)'
;MANTIEVKVPDIGGHDNVPVIEVLVKAGDTVTKDQSLITLESDKATMEIPSSAAGTIKELKVKVGDELSEGAVIAILEVSGDAAAPKAEAPKAAAPAPAPAPAPAAKAPAPQAAGASGRTADIECKLVVLGSGPGGYTAAFRAADLGVDTVLVERYATLGGVCLNVGCIPSKALLHAAAVIDEAEAMAAHGVSFGKPKLDLDKLRSFKNKVVGQLTGGLASMAKQRKVRTVQGVGSFVSPHEMEVETAEGKKLIRFEYAIIAAGSQSVKLPAFPWDDDRIVDSTGALELKDVPGKLLVVGGGIIGLEMATVYSALGSEVTVVEFMDQIIPGADADLIKPLAKRLGGKLKGVHLKTKVVEAKATKKGIEVSYEGESIPETKLFDRVLVSVGRSPNGGKIGADKAGVAVTERGFINVDTQMRTNVPHIFAIGDLVGQPMLAHKATHEARVAAEVVAGMKSHFDARVIPSVAYTDPEIAWVGVTEREAKEKGLKIGVGKFPWVASGRAIGIDRTEGFTKLLFDEETHRIVGGAIVGPHAGDLIAEVTHAIEMGSEAADIGLTIHPHPTLSESIGMAAEVYEGTITDLYIPKRK
;
A
#
# COMPACT_ATOMS: atom_id res chain seq x y z
N MET A 1 41.60 -3.21 34.26
CA MET A 1 40.74 -4.39 34.49
C MET A 1 39.35 -3.97 34.06
N ALA A 2 38.74 -4.66 33.10
CA ALA A 2 37.39 -4.39 32.66
C ALA A 2 36.43 -4.62 33.83
N ASN A 3 35.66 -3.60 34.23
CA ASN A 3 34.62 -3.76 35.25
C ASN A 3 33.42 -4.46 34.59
N THR A 4 33.27 -5.75 34.86
CA THR A 4 32.08 -6.49 34.44
C THR A 4 31.03 -6.51 35.54
N ILE A 5 29.77 -6.27 35.18
CA ILE A 5 28.61 -6.38 36.07
C ILE A 5 27.66 -7.47 35.56
N GLU A 6 26.92 -8.09 36.47
CA GLU A 6 25.80 -8.98 36.13
C GLU A 6 24.50 -8.18 36.08
N VAL A 7 23.75 -8.29 34.98
CA VAL A 7 22.38 -7.80 34.91
C VAL A 7 21.44 -8.92 35.31
N LYS A 8 20.57 -8.64 36.28
CA LYS A 8 19.64 -9.61 36.88
C LYS A 8 18.20 -9.21 36.62
N VAL A 9 17.30 -10.19 36.65
CA VAL A 9 15.85 -9.95 36.64
C VAL A 9 15.48 -9.11 37.88
N PRO A 10 14.89 -7.92 37.72
CA PRO A 10 14.41 -7.10 38.84
C PRO A 10 13.20 -7.75 39.52
N ASP A 11 12.68 -7.13 40.59
CA ASP A 11 11.42 -7.56 41.19
C ASP A 11 10.30 -7.52 40.14
N ILE A 12 9.76 -8.70 39.82
CA ILE A 12 8.69 -8.91 38.85
C ILE A 12 7.33 -9.11 39.53
N GLY A 13 7.16 -8.65 40.77
CA GLY A 13 5.87 -8.66 41.47
C GLY A 13 5.49 -10.00 42.10
N GLY A 14 6.49 -10.79 42.53
CA GLY A 14 6.27 -12.08 43.21
C GLY A 14 5.90 -13.24 42.29
N HIS A 15 6.14 -13.13 40.98
CA HIS A 15 5.99 -14.22 40.02
C HIS A 15 7.29 -15.05 39.94
N ASP A 16 7.16 -16.39 40.02
CA ASP A 16 8.27 -17.33 39.88
C ASP A 16 8.18 -18.11 38.57
N ASN A 17 9.33 -18.45 37.98
CA ASN A 17 9.46 -19.24 36.75
C ASN A 17 8.69 -18.66 35.53
N VAL A 18 8.93 -17.39 35.21
CA VAL A 18 8.27 -16.73 34.08
C VAL A 18 9.05 -17.00 32.78
N PRO A 19 8.40 -17.50 31.71
CA PRO A 19 9.08 -17.84 30.45
C PRO A 19 9.57 -16.61 29.69
N VAL A 20 10.79 -16.72 29.15
CA VAL A 20 11.38 -15.77 28.20
C VAL A 20 10.76 -16.03 26.83
N ILE A 21 9.98 -15.08 26.34
CA ILE A 21 9.34 -15.18 25.01
C ILE A 21 10.17 -14.51 23.91
N GLU A 22 11.05 -13.58 24.29
CA GLU A 22 11.88 -12.85 23.34
C GLU A 22 13.20 -12.41 23.97
N VAL A 23 14.28 -12.45 23.18
CA VAL A 23 15.59 -11.91 23.54
C VAL A 23 15.91 -10.79 22.55
N LEU A 24 16.03 -9.56 23.05
CA LEU A 24 16.07 -8.33 22.24
C LEU A 24 17.50 -7.89 21.89
N VAL A 25 18.51 -8.55 22.44
CA VAL A 25 19.94 -8.19 22.33
C VAL A 25 20.81 -9.44 22.15
N LYS A 26 22.01 -9.27 21.60
CA LYS A 26 23.01 -10.36 21.45
C LYS A 26 24.35 -9.98 22.08
N ALA A 27 25.19 -10.99 22.33
CA ALA A 27 26.57 -10.76 22.75
C ALA A 27 27.33 -9.91 21.72
N GLY A 28 28.03 -8.88 22.17
CA GLY A 28 28.70 -7.87 21.37
C GLY A 28 27.91 -6.57 21.18
N ASP A 29 26.62 -6.53 21.52
CA ASP A 29 25.82 -5.31 21.43
C ASP A 29 26.17 -4.31 22.53
N THR A 30 26.15 -3.02 22.20
CA THR A 30 26.25 -1.94 23.18
C THR A 30 24.85 -1.52 23.58
N VAL A 31 24.56 -1.55 24.88
CA VAL A 31 23.25 -1.20 25.43
C VAL A 31 23.34 0.02 26.35
N THR A 32 22.29 0.84 26.36
CA THR A 32 22.16 1.94 27.33
C THR A 32 21.51 1.44 28.61
N LYS A 33 21.69 2.18 29.71
CA LYS A 33 20.89 1.94 30.93
C LYS A 33 19.40 2.07 30.56
N ASP A 34 18.57 1.21 31.15
CA ASP A 34 17.12 1.12 30.93
C ASP A 34 16.68 0.57 29.56
N GLN A 35 17.61 0.14 28.69
CA GLN A 35 17.28 -0.54 27.43
C GLN A 35 16.81 -1.98 27.69
N SER A 36 15.66 -2.37 27.13
CA SER A 36 15.09 -3.72 27.22
C SER A 36 16.03 -4.79 26.64
N LEU A 37 16.28 -5.84 27.43
CA LEU A 37 17.17 -6.95 27.06
C LEU A 37 16.39 -8.22 26.68
N ILE A 38 15.32 -8.52 27.41
CA ILE A 38 14.46 -9.69 27.19
C ILE A 38 13.01 -9.34 27.51
N THR A 39 12.10 -10.16 26.99
CA THR A 39 10.67 -10.08 27.28
C THR A 39 10.21 -11.35 27.97
N LEU A 40 9.55 -11.20 29.11
CA LEU A 40 8.94 -12.27 29.89
C LEU A 40 7.41 -12.22 29.72
N GLU A 41 6.76 -13.38 29.69
CA GLU A 41 5.29 -13.47 29.63
C GLU A 41 4.73 -14.31 30.79
N SER A 42 3.89 -13.69 31.60
CA SER A 42 3.07 -14.39 32.61
C SER A 42 1.64 -14.60 32.11
N ASP A 43 0.84 -15.33 32.87
CA ASP A 43 -0.60 -15.53 32.62
C ASP A 43 -1.42 -14.21 32.62
N LYS A 44 -0.85 -13.11 33.14
CA LYS A 44 -1.54 -11.84 33.32
C LYS A 44 -0.89 -10.64 32.65
N ALA A 45 0.39 -10.72 32.29
CA ALA A 45 1.13 -9.59 31.73
C ALA A 45 2.41 -10.02 30.99
N THR A 46 2.75 -9.26 29.95
CA THR A 46 4.05 -9.27 29.29
C THR A 46 4.92 -8.16 29.87
N MET A 47 6.17 -8.47 30.24
CA MET A 47 7.08 -7.53 30.90
C MET A 47 8.44 -7.54 30.19
N GLU A 48 8.95 -6.36 29.84
CA GLU A 48 10.31 -6.21 29.34
C GLU A 48 11.27 -5.97 30.50
N ILE A 49 12.41 -6.66 30.48
CA ILE A 49 13.44 -6.50 31.52
C ILE A 49 14.55 -5.59 31.01
N PRO A 50 14.72 -4.39 31.59
CA PRO A 50 15.73 -3.43 31.16
C PRO A 50 17.14 -3.73 31.70
N SER A 51 18.15 -3.19 31.03
CA SER A 51 19.54 -3.19 31.51
C SER A 51 19.73 -2.28 32.71
N SER A 52 20.41 -2.77 33.75
CA SER A 52 20.71 -1.98 34.96
C SER A 52 21.84 -0.95 34.77
N ALA A 53 22.64 -1.05 33.70
CA ALA A 53 23.67 -0.07 33.35
C ALA A 53 23.94 -0.01 31.83
N ALA A 54 24.66 1.01 31.40
CA ALA A 54 25.18 1.10 30.04
C ALA A 54 26.50 0.32 29.89
N GLY A 55 26.71 -0.32 28.75
CA GLY A 55 27.95 -1.04 28.45
C GLY A 55 27.79 -2.03 27.31
N THR A 56 28.79 -2.88 27.11
CA THR A 56 28.77 -3.91 26.05
C THR A 56 28.43 -5.28 26.64
N ILE A 57 27.48 -5.99 26.03
CA ILE A 57 27.09 -7.34 26.45
C ILE A 57 28.21 -8.31 26.08
N LYS A 58 28.91 -8.85 27.08
CA LYS A 58 29.98 -9.82 26.86
C LYS A 58 29.43 -11.23 26.65
N GLU A 59 28.43 -11.59 27.42
CA GLU A 59 27.81 -12.90 27.39
C GLU A 59 26.34 -12.79 27.79
N LEU A 60 25.47 -13.48 27.06
CA LEU A 60 24.05 -13.58 27.36
C LEU A 60 23.79 -14.97 27.97
N LYS A 61 23.12 -15.04 29.12
CA LYS A 61 22.96 -16.25 29.93
C LYS A 61 21.58 -16.92 29.77
N VAL A 62 20.73 -16.37 28.92
CA VAL A 62 19.33 -16.77 28.76
C VAL A 62 18.98 -16.98 27.28
N LYS A 63 18.01 -17.84 26.98
CA LYS A 63 17.46 -18.03 25.63
C LYS A 63 15.94 -18.06 25.67
N VAL A 64 15.32 -17.87 24.50
CA VAL A 64 13.86 -18.01 24.36
C VAL A 64 13.43 -19.41 24.81
N GLY A 65 12.43 -19.46 25.69
CA GLY A 65 11.92 -20.68 26.31
C GLY A 65 12.53 -21.02 27.68
N ASP A 66 13.51 -20.28 28.19
CA ASP A 66 13.98 -20.43 29.58
C ASP A 66 12.97 -19.79 30.56
N GLU A 67 12.85 -20.35 31.77
CA GLU A 67 12.02 -19.81 32.85
C GLU A 67 12.90 -19.05 33.86
N LEU A 68 12.54 -17.80 34.19
CA LEU A 68 13.31 -16.93 35.07
C LEU A 68 12.48 -16.42 36.26
N SER A 69 13.11 -16.35 37.43
CA SER A 69 12.60 -15.67 38.63
C SER A 69 13.43 -14.42 38.94
N GLU A 70 12.93 -13.58 39.85
CA GLU A 70 13.68 -12.44 40.39
C GLU A 70 15.11 -12.84 40.79
N GLY A 71 16.08 -12.01 40.43
CA GLY A 71 17.50 -12.21 40.74
C GLY A 71 18.25 -13.14 39.78
N ALA A 72 17.58 -13.79 38.83
CA ALA A 72 18.25 -14.60 37.80
C ALA A 72 19.14 -13.73 36.89
N VAL A 73 20.33 -14.21 36.53
CA VAL A 73 21.29 -13.46 35.70
C VAL A 73 20.91 -13.56 34.23
N ILE A 74 20.70 -12.41 33.59
CA ILE A 74 20.32 -12.27 32.17
C ILE A 74 21.56 -12.17 31.29
N ALA A 75 22.50 -11.31 31.67
CA ALA A 75 23.69 -11.02 30.88
C ALA A 75 24.86 -10.51 31.74
N ILE A 76 26.09 -10.67 31.23
CA ILE A 76 27.30 -10.07 31.78
C ILE A 76 27.67 -8.87 30.92
N LEU A 77 27.71 -7.69 31.54
CA LEU A 77 27.97 -6.42 30.90
C LEU A 77 29.36 -5.90 31.25
N GLU A 78 30.10 -5.42 30.27
CA GLU A 78 31.34 -4.68 30.47
C GLU A 78 31.05 -3.17 30.52
N VAL A 79 31.28 -2.55 31.68
CA VAL A 79 30.95 -1.15 31.95
C VAL A 79 32.19 -0.28 31.72
N SER A 80 32.09 0.70 30.81
CA SER A 80 33.11 1.74 30.66
C SER A 80 32.95 2.79 31.77
N GLY A 81 33.94 2.92 32.65
CA GLY A 81 33.96 3.96 33.69
C GLY A 81 34.15 5.36 33.09
N ASP A 82 33.31 6.32 33.50
CA ASP A 82 33.35 7.70 33.01
C ASP A 82 34.60 8.46 33.50
N ALA A 83 35.38 8.97 32.53
CA ALA A 83 35.93 10.34 32.45
C ALA A 83 37.13 10.41 31.48
N ALA A 84 36.90 10.73 30.20
CA ALA A 84 37.89 11.40 29.35
C ALA A 84 37.23 12.02 28.10
N ALA A 85 37.54 13.30 27.87
CA ALA A 85 37.20 14.10 26.70
C ALA A 85 37.66 13.44 25.36
N PRO A 86 37.04 13.80 24.22
CA PRO A 86 37.07 12.97 23.01
C PRO A 86 38.45 13.03 22.34
N LYS A 87 39.00 11.85 22.04
CA LYS A 87 40.14 11.71 21.13
C LYS A 87 39.73 10.91 19.90
N ALA A 88 40.08 11.48 18.76
CA ALA A 88 39.75 11.11 17.39
C ALA A 88 40.00 9.64 17.03
N GLU A 89 39.02 9.04 16.35
CA GLU A 89 39.19 7.82 15.57
C GLU A 89 39.52 8.15 14.10
N ALA A 90 40.50 7.42 13.59
CA ALA A 90 40.92 7.37 12.19
C ALA A 90 39.84 6.65 11.32
N PRO A 91 39.80 6.91 10.00
CA PRO A 91 38.60 6.66 9.19
C PRO A 91 38.36 5.16 8.96
N LYS A 92 37.29 4.64 9.56
CA LYS A 92 36.67 3.39 9.12
C LYS A 92 35.89 3.67 7.83
N ALA A 93 36.16 2.86 6.81
CA ALA A 93 35.55 2.95 5.49
C ALA A 93 34.03 3.02 5.57
N ALA A 94 33.46 4.06 4.95
CA ALA A 94 32.04 4.31 4.90
C ALA A 94 31.30 3.15 4.21
N ALA A 95 30.41 2.49 4.95
CA ALA A 95 29.28 1.81 4.35
C ALA A 95 28.37 2.87 3.70
N PRO A 96 27.81 2.61 2.51
CA PRO A 96 27.11 3.65 1.73
C PRO A 96 25.91 4.19 2.52
N ALA A 97 25.82 5.51 2.60
CA ALA A 97 24.70 6.22 3.18
C ALA A 97 23.37 5.77 2.53
N PRO A 98 22.26 5.67 3.28
CA PRO A 98 20.93 5.60 2.70
C PRO A 98 20.76 6.82 1.79
N ALA A 99 20.26 6.60 0.58
CA ALA A 99 20.01 7.68 -0.36
C ALA A 99 19.17 8.77 0.32
N PRO A 100 19.56 10.06 0.20
CA PRO A 100 18.72 11.15 0.64
C PRO A 100 17.33 11.01 0.01
N ALA A 101 16.28 11.51 0.68
CA ALA A 101 15.02 11.83 0.02
C ALA A 101 15.35 12.46 -1.34
N PRO A 102 14.75 11.99 -2.46
CA PRO A 102 15.25 12.34 -3.77
C PRO A 102 15.37 13.85 -3.85
N ALA A 103 16.61 14.34 -3.95
CA ALA A 103 16.86 15.67 -4.46
C ALA A 103 16.02 15.78 -5.74
N PRO A 104 15.38 16.94 -6.03
CA PRO A 104 14.60 17.10 -7.24
C PRO A 104 15.43 16.54 -8.39
N ALA A 105 14.94 15.45 -8.98
CA ALA A 105 15.72 14.67 -9.94
C ALA A 105 16.34 15.67 -10.91
N ALA A 106 17.66 15.58 -11.11
CA ALA A 106 18.35 16.41 -12.09
C ALA A 106 17.48 16.40 -13.35
N LYS A 107 16.92 17.58 -13.70
CA LYS A 107 15.90 17.67 -14.74
C LYS A 107 16.48 16.98 -15.97
N ALA A 108 15.88 15.85 -16.37
CA ALA A 108 16.25 15.21 -17.62
C ALA A 108 16.21 16.32 -18.69
N PRO A 109 17.27 16.47 -19.51
CA PRO A 109 17.34 17.57 -20.46
C PRO A 109 16.08 17.54 -21.33
N ALA A 110 15.37 18.67 -21.37
CA ALA A 110 14.10 18.75 -22.08
C ALA A 110 14.34 18.41 -23.56
N PRO A 111 13.58 17.47 -24.15
CA PRO A 111 13.75 17.12 -25.54
C PRO A 111 13.40 18.31 -26.44
N GLN A 112 14.08 18.43 -27.58
CA GLN A 112 13.71 19.40 -28.58
C GLN A 112 12.39 18.99 -29.22
N ALA A 113 11.35 19.81 -29.05
CA ALA A 113 10.04 19.56 -29.63
C ALA A 113 10.09 19.47 -31.16
N ALA A 114 9.26 18.60 -31.72
CA ALA A 114 9.08 18.49 -33.16
C ALA A 114 8.35 19.73 -33.72
N GLY A 115 8.65 20.08 -34.97
CA GLY A 115 7.87 21.08 -35.71
C GLY A 115 6.44 20.61 -35.96
N ALA A 116 5.53 21.54 -36.23
CA ALA A 116 4.16 21.21 -36.63
C ALA A 116 4.16 20.30 -37.87
N SER A 117 3.21 19.38 -37.95
CA SER A 117 3.15 18.38 -39.02
C SER A 117 2.82 18.96 -40.40
N GLY A 118 2.28 20.19 -40.45
CA GLY A 118 1.79 20.83 -41.68
C GLY A 118 0.51 20.22 -42.26
N ARG A 119 -0.07 19.22 -41.59
CA ARG A 119 -1.31 18.55 -41.99
C ARG A 119 -2.54 19.34 -41.51
N THR A 120 -3.62 19.26 -42.28
CA THR A 120 -4.95 19.71 -41.82
C THR A 120 -5.41 18.80 -40.69
N ALA A 121 -5.93 19.39 -39.60
CA ALA A 121 -6.45 18.64 -38.47
C ALA A 121 -7.82 18.03 -38.82
N ASP A 122 -8.02 16.76 -38.46
CA ASP A 122 -9.33 16.10 -38.57
C ASP A 122 -10.27 16.55 -37.44
N ILE A 123 -9.69 16.88 -36.27
CA ILE A 123 -10.41 17.33 -35.09
C ILE A 123 -9.64 18.50 -34.47
N GLU A 124 -10.34 19.59 -34.17
CA GLU A 124 -9.82 20.68 -33.34
C GLU A 124 -10.57 20.73 -32.01
N CYS A 125 -9.86 21.08 -30.95
CA CYS A 125 -10.41 21.21 -29.60
C CYS A 125 -9.58 22.18 -28.76
N LYS A 126 -10.15 22.67 -27.66
CA LYS A 126 -9.38 23.41 -26.67
C LYS A 126 -8.52 22.46 -25.84
N LEU A 127 -9.11 21.37 -25.36
CA LEU A 127 -8.43 20.38 -24.52
C LEU A 127 -8.51 18.98 -25.14
N VAL A 128 -7.35 18.32 -25.25
CA VAL A 128 -7.28 16.86 -25.44
C VAL A 128 -6.87 16.18 -24.13
N VAL A 129 -7.55 15.09 -23.77
CA VAL A 129 -7.16 14.23 -22.65
C VAL A 129 -6.76 12.86 -23.19
N LEU A 130 -5.54 12.40 -22.90
CA LEU A 130 -5.02 11.12 -23.35
C LEU A 130 -5.16 10.05 -22.26
N GLY A 131 -6.08 9.12 -22.44
CA GLY A 131 -6.41 8.03 -21.52
C GLY A 131 -7.68 8.33 -20.73
N SER A 132 -8.53 7.32 -20.55
CA SER A 132 -9.83 7.43 -19.87
C SER A 132 -9.89 6.72 -18.52
N GLY A 133 -8.74 6.53 -17.86
CA GLY A 133 -8.69 6.06 -16.47
C GLY A 133 -9.33 7.05 -15.48
N PRO A 134 -9.35 6.73 -14.16
CA PRO A 134 -9.91 7.60 -13.12
C PRO A 134 -9.51 9.07 -13.24
N GLY A 135 -8.22 9.34 -13.44
CA GLY A 135 -7.76 10.71 -13.70
C GLY A 135 -8.29 11.28 -15.01
N GLY A 136 -8.13 10.56 -16.12
CA GLY A 136 -8.46 11.06 -17.45
C GLY A 136 -9.94 11.40 -17.67
N TYR A 137 -10.86 10.47 -17.38
CA TYR A 137 -12.29 10.79 -17.55
C TYR A 137 -12.73 11.88 -16.57
N THR A 138 -12.17 11.94 -15.35
CA THR A 138 -12.49 12.99 -14.37
C THR A 138 -12.03 14.35 -14.87
N ALA A 139 -10.83 14.43 -15.44
CA ALA A 139 -10.30 15.67 -16.02
C ALA A 139 -11.17 16.13 -17.18
N ALA A 140 -11.53 15.21 -18.09
CA ALA A 140 -12.37 15.53 -19.24
C ALA A 140 -13.77 16.00 -18.81
N PHE A 141 -14.37 15.34 -17.83
CA PHE A 141 -15.70 15.70 -17.33
C PHE A 141 -15.66 17.03 -16.58
N ARG A 142 -14.66 17.25 -15.73
CA ARG A 142 -14.51 18.51 -15.00
C ARG A 142 -14.27 19.68 -15.95
N ALA A 143 -13.45 19.50 -16.98
CA ALA A 143 -13.20 20.52 -18.00
C ALA A 143 -14.47 20.85 -18.79
N ALA A 144 -15.25 19.83 -19.20
CA ALA A 144 -16.53 20.03 -19.86
C ALA A 144 -17.55 20.75 -18.97
N ASP A 145 -17.62 20.41 -17.67
CA ASP A 145 -18.46 21.08 -16.69
C ASP A 145 -18.06 22.56 -16.50
N LEU A 146 -16.81 22.92 -16.82
CA LEU A 146 -16.27 24.29 -16.83
C LEU A 146 -16.35 24.98 -18.21
N GLY A 147 -17.03 24.37 -19.18
CA GLY A 147 -17.25 24.96 -20.50
C GLY A 147 -16.06 24.82 -21.47
N VAL A 148 -15.09 23.95 -21.18
CA VAL A 148 -13.95 23.68 -22.07
C VAL A 148 -14.33 22.64 -23.13
N ASP A 149 -14.16 22.99 -24.41
CA ASP A 149 -14.33 22.04 -25.51
C ASP A 149 -13.26 20.93 -25.45
N THR A 150 -13.71 19.71 -25.17
CA THR A 150 -12.86 18.62 -24.72
C THR A 150 -13.00 17.37 -25.60
N VAL A 151 -11.86 16.82 -26.00
CA VAL A 151 -11.73 15.51 -26.66
C VAL A 151 -11.03 14.54 -25.71
N LEU A 152 -11.62 13.36 -25.52
CA LEU A 152 -11.05 12.26 -24.72
C LEU A 152 -10.58 11.15 -25.65
N VAL A 153 -9.28 10.83 -25.64
CA VAL A 153 -8.67 9.76 -26.44
C VAL A 153 -8.50 8.53 -25.57
N GLU A 154 -9.03 7.39 -26.00
CA GLU A 154 -8.88 6.11 -25.31
C GLU A 154 -8.64 4.99 -26.31
N ARG A 155 -7.69 4.10 -26.05
CA ARG A 155 -7.39 2.99 -26.98
C ARG A 155 -8.40 1.85 -26.88
N TYR A 156 -9.04 1.68 -25.72
CA TYR A 156 -10.06 0.67 -25.50
C TYR A 156 -11.48 1.16 -25.83
N ALA A 157 -12.41 0.21 -26.02
CA ALA A 157 -13.80 0.54 -26.31
C ALA A 157 -14.58 1.06 -25.08
N THR A 158 -14.10 0.79 -23.88
CA THR A 158 -14.73 1.18 -22.62
C THR A 158 -13.91 2.23 -21.88
N LEU A 159 -14.61 3.15 -21.21
CA LEU A 159 -13.99 4.15 -20.34
C LEU A 159 -13.68 3.57 -18.95
N GLY A 160 -12.97 4.33 -18.12
CA GLY A 160 -12.67 3.99 -16.72
C GLY A 160 -11.31 3.33 -16.51
N GLY A 161 -10.59 3.03 -17.59
CA GLY A 161 -9.22 2.51 -17.59
C GLY A 161 -9.01 1.28 -16.71
N VAL A 162 -7.79 1.13 -16.18
CA VAL A 162 -7.39 -0.04 -15.36
C VAL A 162 -8.30 -0.21 -14.15
N CYS A 163 -8.53 0.84 -13.37
CA CYS A 163 -9.25 0.74 -12.10
C CYS A 163 -10.66 0.16 -12.25
N LEU A 164 -11.42 0.62 -13.25
CA LEU A 164 -12.79 0.13 -13.46
C LEU A 164 -12.82 -1.22 -14.17
N ASN A 165 -11.99 -1.42 -15.20
CA ASN A 165 -12.13 -2.58 -16.08
C ASN A 165 -11.37 -3.82 -15.58
N VAL A 166 -10.15 -3.64 -15.05
CA VAL A 166 -9.19 -4.73 -14.78
C VAL A 166 -8.37 -4.49 -13.50
N GLY A 167 -8.97 -3.85 -12.50
CA GLY A 167 -8.31 -3.46 -11.26
C GLY A 167 -9.28 -3.36 -10.09
N CYS A 168 -9.43 -2.15 -9.54
CA CYS A 168 -10.19 -1.85 -8.33
C CYS A 168 -11.57 -2.55 -8.26
N ILE A 169 -12.43 -2.31 -9.27
CA ILE A 169 -13.83 -2.74 -9.22
C ILE A 169 -13.99 -4.26 -9.33
N PRO A 170 -13.41 -4.93 -10.35
CA PRO A 170 -13.51 -6.38 -10.42
C PRO A 170 -12.81 -7.08 -9.25
N SER A 171 -11.69 -6.55 -8.72
CA SER A 171 -11.03 -7.17 -7.55
C SER A 171 -11.92 -7.07 -6.31
N LYS A 172 -12.52 -5.91 -6.04
CA LYS A 172 -13.41 -5.70 -4.88
C LYS A 172 -14.69 -6.52 -4.97
N ALA A 173 -15.25 -6.70 -6.17
CA ALA A 173 -16.41 -7.58 -6.36
C ALA A 173 -16.08 -9.05 -6.03
N LEU A 174 -14.89 -9.53 -6.40
CA LEU A 174 -14.45 -10.89 -6.10
C LEU A 174 -14.03 -11.07 -4.63
N LEU A 175 -13.39 -10.07 -4.04
CA LEU A 175 -13.05 -10.05 -2.61
C LEU A 175 -14.30 -10.09 -1.74
N HIS A 176 -15.36 -9.37 -2.12
CA HIS A 176 -16.64 -9.47 -1.42
C HIS A 176 -17.22 -10.89 -1.46
N ALA A 177 -17.16 -11.56 -2.62
CA ALA A 177 -17.59 -12.95 -2.72
C ALA A 177 -16.74 -13.89 -1.85
N ALA A 178 -15.41 -13.67 -1.80
CA ALA A 178 -14.49 -14.40 -0.95
C ALA A 178 -14.80 -14.20 0.54
N ALA A 179 -15.03 -12.95 0.97
CA ALA A 179 -15.40 -12.63 2.35
C ALA A 179 -16.70 -13.34 2.77
N VAL A 180 -17.73 -13.33 1.92
CA VAL A 180 -19.01 -14.03 2.22
C VAL A 180 -18.81 -15.55 2.35
N ILE A 181 -17.93 -16.16 1.55
CA ILE A 181 -17.59 -17.58 1.67
C ILE A 181 -16.93 -17.86 3.03
N ASP A 182 -15.94 -17.05 3.39
CA ASP A 182 -15.20 -17.21 4.65
C ASP A 182 -16.07 -16.94 5.88
N GLU A 183 -16.94 -15.93 5.84
CA GLU A 183 -17.90 -15.62 6.92
C GLU A 183 -18.92 -16.75 7.10
N ALA A 184 -19.46 -17.29 6.00
CA ALA A 184 -20.40 -18.42 6.08
C ALA A 184 -19.74 -19.67 6.68
N GLU A 185 -18.46 -19.91 6.40
CA GLU A 185 -17.68 -20.99 7.03
C GLU A 185 -17.46 -20.72 8.52
N ALA A 186 -17.05 -19.50 8.88
CA ALA A 186 -16.75 -19.11 10.26
C ALA A 186 -17.97 -19.21 11.20
N MET A 187 -19.18 -18.90 10.70
CA MET A 187 -20.43 -18.95 11.47
C MET A 187 -20.75 -20.32 12.08
N ALA A 188 -20.14 -21.40 11.59
CA ALA A 188 -20.28 -22.74 12.18
C ALA A 188 -19.82 -22.77 13.65
N ALA A 189 -18.80 -21.99 14.03
CA ALA A 189 -18.34 -21.85 15.42
C ALA A 189 -19.38 -21.19 16.35
N HIS A 190 -20.37 -20.49 15.77
CA HIS A 190 -21.46 -19.84 16.49
C HIS A 190 -22.80 -20.60 16.37
N GLY A 191 -22.76 -21.85 15.91
CA GLY A 191 -23.94 -22.72 15.82
C GLY A 191 -24.80 -22.50 14.57
N VAL A 192 -24.32 -21.74 13.58
CA VAL A 192 -25.00 -21.55 12.28
C VAL A 192 -24.16 -22.19 11.19
N SER A 193 -24.51 -23.42 10.80
CA SER A 193 -23.74 -24.20 9.84
C SER A 193 -24.34 -24.17 8.44
N PHE A 194 -23.50 -23.93 7.45
CA PHE A 194 -23.81 -24.09 6.03
C PHE A 194 -23.05 -25.29 5.44
N GLY A 195 -23.56 -25.84 4.34
CA GLY A 195 -22.77 -26.78 3.53
C GLY A 195 -21.68 -26.05 2.75
N LYS A 196 -20.65 -26.78 2.29
CA LYS A 196 -19.64 -26.20 1.38
C LYS A 196 -20.31 -25.59 0.15
N PRO A 197 -19.97 -24.35 -0.25
CA PRO A 197 -20.60 -23.71 -1.38
C PRO A 197 -20.30 -24.46 -2.67
N LYS A 198 -21.30 -24.62 -3.53
CA LYS A 198 -21.10 -25.10 -4.90
C LYS A 198 -20.81 -23.90 -5.79
N LEU A 199 -19.57 -23.80 -6.26
CA LEU A 199 -19.13 -22.68 -7.09
C LEU A 199 -19.61 -22.84 -8.55
N ASP A 200 -20.23 -21.79 -9.07
CA ASP A 200 -20.56 -21.59 -10.48
C ASP A 200 -19.74 -20.41 -10.98
N LEU A 201 -18.59 -20.70 -11.58
CA LEU A 201 -17.62 -19.67 -11.97
C LEU A 201 -18.15 -18.76 -13.07
N ASP A 202 -18.99 -19.26 -13.98
CA ASP A 202 -19.57 -18.44 -15.03
C ASP A 202 -20.57 -17.44 -14.47
N LYS A 203 -21.35 -17.80 -13.44
CA LYS A 203 -22.19 -16.84 -12.72
C LYS A 203 -21.38 -15.82 -11.93
N LEU A 204 -20.30 -16.23 -11.25
CA LEU A 204 -19.43 -15.32 -10.52
C LEU A 204 -18.74 -14.32 -11.47
N ARG A 205 -18.23 -14.81 -12.61
CA ARG A 205 -17.65 -13.98 -13.68
C ARG A 205 -18.71 -13.04 -14.26
N SER A 206 -19.93 -13.51 -14.47
CA SER A 206 -21.06 -12.70 -14.97
C SER A 206 -21.46 -11.60 -13.98
N PHE A 207 -21.48 -11.87 -12.67
CA PHE A 207 -21.72 -10.87 -11.63
C PHE A 207 -20.64 -9.77 -11.69
N LYS A 208 -19.36 -10.16 -11.65
CA LYS A 208 -18.23 -9.23 -11.77
C LYS A 208 -18.33 -8.38 -13.05
N ASN A 209 -18.56 -9.01 -14.20
CA ASN A 209 -18.69 -8.33 -15.48
C ASN A 209 -19.92 -7.40 -15.54
N LYS A 210 -21.03 -7.77 -14.89
CA LYS A 210 -22.23 -6.92 -14.79
C LYS A 210 -21.93 -5.64 -14.01
N VAL A 211 -21.21 -5.72 -12.89
CA VAL A 211 -20.80 -4.54 -12.11
C VAL A 211 -19.93 -3.61 -12.97
N VAL A 212 -18.92 -4.15 -13.65
CA VAL A 212 -18.06 -3.37 -14.57
C VAL A 212 -18.89 -2.77 -15.72
N GLY A 213 -19.77 -3.55 -16.34
CA GLY A 213 -20.63 -3.11 -17.45
C GLY A 213 -21.58 -1.97 -17.07
N GLN A 214 -22.18 -2.03 -15.89
CA GLN A 214 -23.06 -0.97 -15.38
C GLN A 214 -22.31 0.35 -15.21
N LEU A 215 -21.11 0.30 -14.59
CA LEU A 215 -20.31 1.48 -14.32
C LEU A 215 -19.70 2.07 -15.61
N THR A 216 -19.19 1.23 -16.51
CA THR A 216 -18.66 1.67 -17.81
C THR A 216 -19.76 2.29 -18.70
N GLY A 217 -20.95 1.70 -18.72
CA GLY A 217 -22.12 2.28 -19.39
C GLY A 217 -22.54 3.62 -18.79
N GLY A 218 -22.46 3.76 -17.45
CA GLY A 218 -22.66 5.03 -16.75
C GLY A 218 -21.66 6.10 -17.18
N LEU A 219 -20.36 5.77 -17.26
CA LEU A 219 -19.33 6.69 -17.75
C LEU A 219 -19.59 7.13 -19.20
N ALA A 220 -19.95 6.20 -20.09
CA ALA A 220 -20.28 6.52 -21.48
C ALA A 220 -21.49 7.47 -21.58
N SER A 221 -22.52 7.23 -20.78
CA SER A 221 -23.69 8.12 -20.69
C SER A 221 -23.30 9.51 -20.19
N MET A 222 -22.49 9.60 -19.13
CA MET A 222 -22.01 10.87 -18.58
C MET A 222 -21.12 11.65 -19.56
N ALA A 223 -20.26 10.97 -20.32
CA ALA A 223 -19.45 11.60 -21.36
C ALA A 223 -20.34 12.25 -22.43
N LYS A 224 -21.38 11.52 -22.88
CA LYS A 224 -22.37 12.03 -23.85
C LYS A 224 -23.15 13.22 -23.31
N GLN A 225 -23.63 13.14 -22.06
CA GLN A 225 -24.38 14.23 -21.42
C GLN A 225 -23.56 15.52 -21.29
N ARG A 226 -22.25 15.37 -21.03
CA ARG A 226 -21.29 16.48 -20.97
C ARG A 226 -20.76 16.93 -22.33
N LYS A 227 -21.21 16.30 -23.42
CA LYS A 227 -20.74 16.57 -24.80
C LYS A 227 -19.22 16.39 -24.98
N VAL A 228 -18.60 15.52 -24.18
CA VAL A 228 -17.19 15.16 -24.36
C VAL A 228 -17.08 14.25 -25.59
N ARG A 229 -16.25 14.65 -26.56
CA ARG A 229 -16.03 13.88 -27.78
C ARG A 229 -15.02 12.77 -27.49
N THR A 230 -15.43 11.51 -27.58
CA THR A 230 -14.53 10.36 -27.38
C THR A 230 -13.96 9.87 -28.70
N VAL A 231 -12.64 9.73 -28.80
CA VAL A 231 -11.96 9.16 -29.96
C VAL A 231 -11.31 7.84 -29.54
N GLN A 232 -11.78 6.74 -30.12
CA GLN A 232 -11.20 5.43 -29.84
C GLN A 232 -9.97 5.19 -30.72
N GLY A 233 -8.80 5.05 -30.09
CA GLY A 233 -7.55 4.73 -30.79
C GLY A 233 -6.29 4.97 -29.97
N VAL A 234 -5.14 4.60 -30.52
CA VAL A 234 -3.84 4.80 -29.87
C VAL A 234 -3.35 6.22 -30.17
N GLY A 235 -3.37 7.08 -29.16
CA GLY A 235 -2.88 8.47 -29.26
C GLY A 235 -1.37 8.58 -29.03
N SER A 236 -0.69 9.37 -29.88
CA SER A 236 0.72 9.71 -29.75
C SER A 236 0.95 11.17 -30.17
N PHE A 237 1.71 11.92 -29.38
CA PHE A 237 2.08 13.28 -29.75
C PHE A 237 2.95 13.27 -31.01
N VAL A 238 2.71 14.22 -31.90
CA VAL A 238 3.54 14.44 -33.10
C VAL A 238 4.17 15.84 -33.14
N SER A 239 3.64 16.76 -32.34
CA SER A 239 4.21 18.08 -32.03
C SER A 239 3.65 18.58 -30.69
N PRO A 240 4.05 19.76 -30.18
CA PRO A 240 3.51 20.33 -28.93
C PRO A 240 2.00 20.62 -28.93
N HIS A 241 1.36 20.68 -30.10
CA HIS A 241 -0.06 21.04 -30.25
C HIS A 241 -0.84 20.05 -31.12
N GLU A 242 -0.22 18.92 -31.49
CA GLU A 242 -0.84 17.93 -32.38
C GLU A 242 -0.62 16.51 -31.86
N MET A 243 -1.70 15.72 -31.86
CA MET A 243 -1.72 14.31 -31.50
C MET A 243 -2.28 13.50 -32.66
N GLU A 244 -1.55 12.48 -33.09
CA GLU A 244 -2.05 11.49 -34.03
C GLU A 244 -2.72 10.36 -33.24
N VAL A 245 -3.93 10.00 -33.63
CA VAL A 245 -4.67 8.87 -33.06
C VAL A 245 -4.86 7.82 -34.13
N GLU A 246 -4.26 6.66 -33.92
CA GLU A 246 -4.47 5.48 -34.76
C GLU A 246 -5.80 4.82 -34.39
N THR A 247 -6.82 5.03 -35.22
CA THR A 247 -8.17 4.47 -35.06
C THR A 247 -8.37 3.27 -35.99
N ALA A 248 -9.44 2.50 -35.79
CA ALA A 248 -9.82 1.43 -36.72
C ALA A 248 -10.13 1.92 -38.15
N GLU A 249 -10.45 3.21 -38.30
CA GLU A 249 -10.74 3.86 -39.59
C GLU A 249 -9.50 4.51 -40.22
N GLY A 250 -8.33 4.41 -39.56
CA GLY A 250 -7.09 5.06 -39.95
C GLY A 250 -6.64 6.15 -38.98
N LYS A 251 -5.61 6.90 -39.37
CA LYS A 251 -4.97 7.93 -38.54
C LYS A 251 -5.77 9.23 -38.58
N LYS A 252 -6.16 9.72 -37.41
CA LYS A 252 -6.79 11.04 -37.23
C LYS A 252 -5.85 11.99 -36.51
N LEU A 253 -5.71 13.22 -37.00
CA LEU A 253 -4.92 14.26 -36.38
C LEU A 253 -5.82 15.16 -35.52
N ILE A 254 -5.49 15.28 -34.25
CA ILE A 254 -6.16 16.17 -33.29
C ILE A 254 -5.22 17.36 -33.03
N ARG A 255 -5.72 18.57 -33.27
CA ARG A 255 -5.05 19.82 -32.89
C ARG A 255 -5.68 20.38 -31.60
N PHE A 256 -4.85 20.83 -30.67
CA PHE A 256 -5.30 21.26 -29.36
C PHE A 256 -4.54 22.49 -28.82
N GLU A 257 -5.19 23.27 -27.96
CA GLU A 257 -4.52 24.33 -27.18
C GLU A 257 -3.83 23.76 -25.94
N TYR A 258 -4.50 22.84 -25.25
CA TYR A 258 -4.04 22.18 -24.02
C TYR A 258 -4.12 20.66 -24.13
N ALA A 259 -3.23 19.97 -23.40
CA ALA A 259 -3.29 18.52 -23.26
C ALA A 259 -3.19 18.09 -21.79
N ILE A 260 -3.99 17.10 -21.38
CA ILE A 260 -3.81 16.38 -20.10
C ILE A 260 -3.43 14.93 -20.40
N ILE A 261 -2.25 14.51 -19.97
CA ILE A 261 -1.74 13.17 -20.15
C ILE A 261 -2.16 12.30 -18.96
N ALA A 262 -3.01 11.30 -19.21
CA ALA A 262 -3.55 10.37 -18.22
C ALA A 262 -3.41 8.89 -18.66
N ALA A 263 -2.32 8.57 -19.37
CA ALA A 263 -2.05 7.25 -19.95
C ALA A 263 -1.66 6.15 -18.94
N GLY A 264 -1.69 6.46 -17.64
CA GLY A 264 -1.57 5.52 -16.54
C GLY A 264 -0.29 4.67 -16.51
N SER A 265 -0.42 3.45 -16.00
CA SER A 265 0.66 2.48 -15.83
C SER A 265 0.26 1.10 -16.37
N GLN A 266 1.17 0.13 -16.31
CA GLN A 266 0.96 -1.27 -16.70
C GLN A 266 1.73 -2.22 -15.78
N SER A 267 1.34 -3.51 -15.76
CA SER A 267 2.03 -4.55 -15.01
C SER A 267 3.51 -4.67 -15.44
N VAL A 268 4.42 -4.82 -14.46
CA VAL A 268 5.83 -5.13 -14.75
C VAL A 268 5.94 -6.59 -15.20
N LYS A 269 6.60 -6.82 -16.35
CA LYS A 269 6.92 -8.15 -16.86
C LYS A 269 8.37 -8.49 -16.59
N LEU A 270 8.62 -9.46 -15.73
CA LEU A 270 9.97 -9.95 -15.44
C LEU A 270 10.43 -10.96 -16.51
N PRO A 271 11.67 -10.88 -17.01
CA PRO A 271 12.17 -11.79 -18.06
C PRO A 271 12.21 -13.28 -17.67
N ALA A 272 12.25 -13.58 -16.36
CA ALA A 272 12.35 -14.95 -15.85
C ALA A 272 11.08 -15.81 -16.06
N PHE A 273 9.99 -15.24 -16.59
CA PHE A 273 8.72 -15.94 -16.78
C PHE A 273 8.37 -16.13 -18.27
N PRO A 274 7.82 -17.30 -18.65
CA PRO A 274 7.39 -17.59 -20.01
C PRO A 274 6.02 -16.94 -20.29
N TRP A 275 6.04 -15.65 -20.61
CA TRP A 275 4.83 -14.82 -20.80
C TRP A 275 3.95 -15.23 -21.99
N ASP A 276 4.41 -16.14 -22.83
CA ASP A 276 3.67 -16.77 -23.91
C ASP A 276 2.81 -17.95 -23.45
N ASP A 277 2.99 -18.46 -22.23
CA ASP A 277 2.14 -19.49 -21.63
C ASP A 277 0.95 -18.88 -20.86
N ASP A 278 -0.28 -19.31 -21.19
CA ASP A 278 -1.53 -18.82 -20.60
C ASP A 278 -1.67 -19.04 -19.08
N ARG A 279 -0.79 -19.86 -18.48
CA ARG A 279 -0.73 -20.09 -17.03
C ARG A 279 0.13 -19.05 -16.31
N ILE A 280 0.89 -18.23 -17.03
CA ILE A 280 1.55 -17.04 -16.48
C ILE A 280 0.61 -15.85 -16.68
N VAL A 281 0.09 -15.31 -15.59
CA VAL A 281 -0.86 -14.19 -15.61
C VAL A 281 -0.34 -13.00 -14.84
N ASP A 282 -0.76 -11.81 -15.26
CA ASP A 282 -0.75 -10.63 -14.41
C ASP A 282 -2.11 -10.48 -13.72
N SER A 283 -2.34 -9.34 -13.06
CA SER A 283 -3.61 -9.07 -12.38
C SER A 283 -4.82 -9.11 -13.33
N THR A 284 -4.66 -8.76 -14.61
CA THR A 284 -5.77 -8.82 -15.58
C THR A 284 -6.18 -10.27 -15.82
N GLY A 285 -5.20 -11.15 -16.10
CA GLY A 285 -5.47 -12.57 -16.32
C GLY A 285 -6.04 -13.28 -15.09
N ALA A 286 -5.62 -12.87 -13.88
CA ALA A 286 -6.24 -13.35 -12.63
C ALA A 286 -7.72 -12.91 -12.51
N LEU A 287 -8.03 -11.65 -12.83
CA LEU A 287 -9.40 -11.12 -12.75
C LEU A 287 -10.35 -11.66 -13.83
N GLU A 288 -9.84 -12.24 -14.90
CA GLU A 288 -10.66 -12.98 -15.88
C GLU A 288 -11.32 -14.21 -15.27
N LEU A 289 -10.73 -14.77 -14.21
CA LEU A 289 -11.25 -15.92 -13.47
C LEU A 289 -11.61 -17.08 -14.41
N LYS A 290 -10.68 -17.48 -15.28
CA LYS A 290 -10.89 -18.57 -16.27
C LYS A 290 -11.21 -19.90 -15.59
N ASP A 291 -10.51 -20.19 -14.52
CA ASP A 291 -10.57 -21.41 -13.71
C ASP A 291 -10.10 -21.09 -12.28
N VAL A 292 -10.30 -22.05 -11.37
CA VAL A 292 -9.69 -22.06 -10.03
C VAL A 292 -8.55 -23.08 -10.07
N PRO A 293 -7.28 -22.65 -10.16
CA PRO A 293 -6.14 -23.56 -10.20
C PRO A 293 -6.05 -24.35 -8.88
N GLY A 294 -5.61 -25.61 -8.94
CA GLY A 294 -5.37 -26.38 -7.72
C GLY A 294 -4.24 -25.77 -6.89
N LYS A 295 -3.14 -25.38 -7.56
CA LYS A 295 -1.99 -24.69 -6.97
C LYS A 295 -1.71 -23.38 -7.69
N LEU A 296 -1.70 -22.28 -6.93
CA LEU A 296 -1.40 -20.94 -7.42
C LEU A 296 -0.14 -20.39 -6.75
N LEU A 297 0.83 -19.96 -7.54
CA LEU A 297 1.93 -19.13 -7.07
C LEU A 297 1.59 -17.65 -7.27
N VAL A 298 1.74 -16.84 -6.23
CA VAL A 298 1.69 -15.38 -6.30
C VAL A 298 3.08 -14.82 -6.07
N VAL A 299 3.61 -14.12 -7.07
CA VAL A 299 4.94 -13.50 -7.04
C VAL A 299 4.78 -12.00 -6.73
N GLY A 300 5.17 -11.61 -5.52
CA GLY A 300 5.01 -10.27 -4.95
C GLY A 300 3.91 -10.25 -3.88
N GLY A 301 4.31 -10.00 -2.64
CA GLY A 301 3.48 -9.83 -1.43
C GLY A 301 2.99 -8.39 -1.23
N GLY A 302 2.81 -7.63 -2.32
CA GLY A 302 2.13 -6.35 -2.30
C GLY A 302 0.61 -6.48 -2.30
N ILE A 303 -0.09 -5.35 -2.20
CA ILE A 303 -1.57 -5.29 -2.08
C ILE A 303 -2.28 -6.13 -3.15
N ILE A 304 -1.92 -5.95 -4.43
CA ILE A 304 -2.59 -6.66 -5.55
C ILE A 304 -2.40 -8.18 -5.43
N GLY A 305 -1.19 -8.63 -5.11
CA GLY A 305 -0.90 -10.06 -4.98
C GLY A 305 -1.69 -10.69 -3.84
N LEU A 306 -1.75 -10.02 -2.69
CA LEU A 306 -2.48 -10.51 -1.52
C LEU A 306 -4.00 -10.46 -1.72
N GLU A 307 -4.56 -9.41 -2.35
CA GLU A 307 -5.98 -9.38 -2.71
C GLU A 307 -6.35 -10.60 -3.57
N MET A 308 -5.52 -10.93 -4.57
CA MET A 308 -5.74 -12.10 -5.41
C MET A 308 -5.50 -13.42 -4.67
N ALA A 309 -4.53 -13.47 -3.76
CA ALA A 309 -4.31 -14.64 -2.90
C ALA A 309 -5.55 -14.93 -2.03
N THR A 310 -6.15 -13.89 -1.44
CA THR A 310 -7.41 -14.00 -0.67
C THR A 310 -8.55 -14.54 -1.54
N VAL A 311 -8.76 -13.97 -2.73
CA VAL A 311 -9.81 -14.44 -3.65
C VAL A 311 -9.63 -15.91 -4.02
N TYR A 312 -8.44 -16.30 -4.50
CA TYR A 312 -8.23 -17.65 -4.99
C TYR A 312 -8.19 -18.70 -3.86
N SER A 313 -7.70 -18.33 -2.67
CA SER A 313 -7.75 -19.20 -1.49
C SER A 313 -9.21 -19.50 -1.09
N ALA A 314 -10.06 -18.48 -0.99
CA ALA A 314 -11.48 -18.66 -0.67
C ALA A 314 -12.25 -19.47 -1.72
N LEU A 315 -11.85 -19.39 -3.00
CA LEU A 315 -12.41 -20.20 -4.07
C LEU A 315 -11.87 -21.65 -4.10
N GLY A 316 -10.81 -21.95 -3.34
CA GLY A 316 -10.31 -23.32 -3.12
C GLY A 316 -8.91 -23.62 -3.64
N SER A 317 -8.16 -22.63 -4.14
CA SER A 317 -6.75 -22.84 -4.55
C SER A 317 -5.82 -23.00 -3.34
N GLU A 318 -4.84 -23.90 -3.43
CA GLU A 318 -3.66 -23.88 -2.58
C GLU A 318 -2.72 -22.74 -3.05
N VAL A 319 -2.74 -21.62 -2.32
CA VAL A 319 -1.98 -20.43 -2.71
C VAL A 319 -0.65 -20.34 -1.96
N THR A 320 0.45 -20.22 -2.69
CA THR A 320 1.78 -19.87 -2.17
C THR A 320 2.12 -18.44 -2.57
N VAL A 321 2.54 -17.61 -1.63
CA VAL A 321 3.03 -16.24 -1.90
C VAL A 321 4.54 -16.21 -1.70
N VAL A 322 5.26 -15.61 -2.64
CA VAL A 322 6.69 -15.29 -2.49
C VAL A 322 6.91 -13.78 -2.59
N GLU A 323 7.70 -13.24 -1.67
CA GLU A 323 8.04 -11.82 -1.59
C GLU A 323 9.55 -11.68 -1.37
N PHE A 324 10.16 -10.78 -2.13
CA PHE A 324 11.60 -10.52 -2.06
C PHE A 324 11.97 -9.73 -0.79
N MET A 325 11.08 -8.86 -0.33
CA MET A 325 11.26 -8.09 0.91
C MET A 325 11.06 -8.97 2.14
N ASP A 326 11.45 -8.43 3.29
CA ASP A 326 11.31 -9.05 4.61
C ASP A 326 9.91 -8.88 5.24
N GLN A 327 8.99 -8.26 4.51
CA GLN A 327 7.60 -8.05 4.92
C GLN A 327 6.66 -8.01 3.72
N ILE A 328 5.42 -8.48 3.92
CA ILE A 328 4.32 -8.17 3.01
C ILE A 328 3.84 -6.72 3.18
N ILE A 329 3.26 -6.14 2.12
CA ILE A 329 2.81 -4.74 2.09
C ILE A 329 3.91 -3.79 2.66
N PRO A 330 5.08 -3.67 2.01
CA PRO A 330 6.24 -2.96 2.58
C PRO A 330 6.00 -1.48 2.94
N GLY A 331 4.93 -0.87 2.40
CA GLY A 331 4.55 0.50 2.71
C GLY A 331 3.88 0.68 4.08
N ALA A 332 3.36 -0.38 4.69
CA ALA A 332 2.67 -0.34 5.98
C ALA A 332 3.62 -0.62 7.14
N ASP A 333 3.29 -0.09 8.33
CA ASP A 333 4.01 -0.42 9.56
C ASP A 333 3.92 -1.91 9.91
N ALA A 334 4.99 -2.44 10.50
CA ALA A 334 5.13 -3.86 10.78
C ALA A 334 4.07 -4.42 11.75
N ASP A 335 3.57 -3.59 12.68
CA ASP A 335 2.55 -4.02 13.63
C ASP A 335 1.19 -4.26 12.96
N LEU A 336 0.87 -3.55 11.86
CA LEU A 336 -0.34 -3.77 11.05
C LEU A 336 -0.31 -5.11 10.31
N ILE A 337 0.89 -5.62 10.02
CA ILE A 337 1.05 -6.87 9.27
C ILE A 337 0.74 -8.09 10.14
N LYS A 338 0.99 -8.02 11.46
CA LYS A 338 0.87 -9.19 12.35
C LYS A 338 -0.53 -9.81 12.31
N PRO A 339 -1.65 -9.06 12.42
CA PRO A 339 -2.99 -9.65 12.33
C PRO A 339 -3.27 -10.34 10.99
N LEU A 340 -2.89 -9.68 9.88
CA LEU A 340 -3.06 -10.24 8.55
C LEU A 340 -2.22 -11.50 8.35
N ALA A 341 -0.94 -11.45 8.69
CA ALA A 341 -0.02 -12.58 8.54
C ALA A 341 -0.50 -13.82 9.33
N LYS A 342 -1.00 -13.62 10.57
CA LYS A 342 -1.59 -14.69 11.38
C LYS A 342 -2.79 -15.34 10.68
N ARG A 343 -3.70 -14.54 10.12
CA ARG A 343 -4.89 -15.05 9.41
C ARG A 343 -4.52 -15.75 8.10
N LEU A 344 -3.60 -15.16 7.32
CA LEU A 344 -3.10 -15.77 6.08
C LEU A 344 -2.38 -17.10 6.35
N GLY A 345 -1.68 -17.25 7.48
CA GLY A 345 -1.03 -18.51 7.87
C GLY A 345 -2.00 -19.69 8.03
N GLY A 346 -3.27 -19.42 8.32
CA GLY A 346 -4.33 -20.44 8.39
C GLY A 346 -5.07 -20.70 7.07
N LYS A 347 -4.92 -19.82 6.07
CA LYS A 347 -5.69 -19.84 4.81
C LYS A 347 -4.83 -20.17 3.58
N LEU A 348 -3.57 -19.75 3.57
CA LEU A 348 -2.65 -19.96 2.45
C LEU A 348 -1.75 -21.17 2.70
N LYS A 349 -1.19 -21.74 1.63
CA LYS A 349 -0.19 -22.81 1.73
C LYS A 349 1.12 -22.31 2.35
N GLY A 350 1.45 -21.05 2.12
CA GLY A 350 2.60 -20.39 2.75
C GLY A 350 2.85 -18.99 2.20
N VAL A 351 3.42 -18.12 3.04
CA VAL A 351 3.95 -16.81 2.67
C VAL A 351 5.46 -16.82 2.93
N HIS A 352 6.23 -16.65 1.87
CA HIS A 352 7.68 -16.83 1.87
C HIS A 352 8.36 -15.49 1.59
N LEU A 353 8.84 -14.87 2.65
CA LEU A 353 9.56 -13.59 2.63
C LEU A 353 11.03 -13.81 2.31
N LYS A 354 11.72 -12.76 1.87
CA LYS A 354 13.13 -12.80 1.42
C LYS A 354 13.40 -13.90 0.40
N THR A 355 12.44 -14.12 -0.50
CA THR A 355 12.49 -15.18 -1.51
C THR A 355 12.10 -14.61 -2.88
N LYS A 356 12.95 -14.85 -3.87
CA LYS A 356 12.70 -14.49 -5.27
C LYS A 356 12.59 -15.72 -6.15
N VAL A 357 11.80 -15.60 -7.22
CA VAL A 357 11.79 -16.56 -8.32
C VAL A 357 12.99 -16.27 -9.22
N VAL A 358 13.83 -17.28 -9.46
CA VAL A 358 14.98 -17.17 -10.37
C VAL A 358 14.65 -17.65 -11.79
N GLU A 359 13.79 -18.66 -11.90
CA GLU A 359 13.37 -19.22 -13.18
C GLU A 359 11.95 -19.80 -13.04
N ALA A 360 11.14 -19.61 -14.08
CA ALA A 360 9.89 -20.33 -14.27
C ALA A 360 9.89 -21.01 -15.65
N LYS A 361 9.54 -22.30 -15.69
CA LYS A 361 9.53 -23.10 -16.91
C LYS A 361 8.17 -23.75 -17.13
N ALA A 362 7.58 -23.50 -18.29
CA ALA A 362 6.38 -24.18 -18.71
C ALA A 362 6.66 -25.67 -19.01
N THR A 363 5.89 -26.56 -18.38
CA THR A 363 5.90 -28.00 -18.64
C THR A 363 4.50 -28.50 -18.95
N LYS A 364 4.37 -29.75 -19.43
CA LYS A 364 3.06 -30.39 -19.62
C LYS A 364 2.25 -30.54 -18.33
N LYS A 365 2.92 -30.62 -17.17
CA LYS A 365 2.28 -30.84 -15.87
C LYS A 365 1.92 -29.55 -15.13
N GLY A 366 2.52 -28.43 -15.51
CA GLY A 366 2.38 -27.15 -14.79
C GLY A 366 3.57 -26.23 -15.07
N ILE A 367 3.66 -25.14 -14.32
CA ILE A 367 4.80 -24.24 -14.30
C ILE A 367 5.74 -24.67 -13.19
N GLU A 368 6.93 -25.11 -13.58
CA GLU A 368 8.01 -25.45 -12.65
C GLU A 368 8.78 -24.18 -12.27
N VAL A 369 8.97 -23.93 -10.98
CA VAL A 369 9.52 -22.68 -10.45
C VAL A 369 10.73 -22.99 -9.56
N SER A 370 11.81 -22.26 -9.81
CA SER A 370 13.03 -22.27 -9.00
C SER A 370 13.12 -20.98 -8.18
N TYR A 371 13.58 -21.11 -6.94
CA TYR A 371 13.66 -20.02 -5.97
C TYR A 371 15.09 -19.82 -5.46
N GLU A 372 15.36 -18.61 -4.98
CA GLU A 372 16.53 -18.25 -4.17
C GLU A 372 16.04 -17.39 -3.01
N GLY A 373 16.51 -17.65 -1.79
CA GLY A 373 16.07 -16.90 -0.61
C GLY A 373 16.26 -17.62 0.71
N GLU A 374 15.82 -16.99 1.79
CA GLU A 374 15.88 -17.53 3.15
C GLU A 374 14.74 -18.52 3.44
N SER A 375 13.54 -18.29 2.86
CA SER A 375 12.35 -19.13 3.07
C SER A 375 11.90 -19.75 1.75
N ILE A 376 12.51 -20.87 1.36
CA ILE A 376 12.20 -21.53 0.08
C ILE A 376 10.92 -22.37 0.20
N PRO A 377 9.91 -22.16 -0.65
CA PRO A 377 8.74 -23.03 -0.70
C PRO A 377 9.09 -24.47 -1.09
N GLU A 378 8.47 -25.45 -0.44
CA GLU A 378 8.57 -26.86 -0.86
C GLU A 378 7.91 -27.09 -2.23
N THR A 379 6.85 -26.33 -2.52
CA THR A 379 6.09 -26.44 -3.77
C THR A 379 6.83 -25.75 -4.91
N LYS A 380 7.20 -26.55 -5.92
CA LYS A 380 7.89 -26.09 -7.13
C LYS A 380 7.07 -26.19 -8.41
N LEU A 381 5.92 -26.87 -8.38
CA LEU A 381 5.06 -27.06 -9.54
C LEU A 381 3.68 -26.46 -9.28
N PHE A 382 3.27 -25.53 -10.14
CA PHE A 382 2.01 -24.80 -10.03
C PHE A 382 1.16 -24.96 -11.28
N ASP A 383 -0.16 -24.90 -11.10
CA ASP A 383 -1.09 -24.90 -12.24
C ASP A 383 -1.15 -23.51 -12.88
N ARG A 384 -0.92 -22.46 -12.09
CA ARG A 384 -0.93 -21.06 -12.50
C ARG A 384 0.06 -20.23 -11.68
N VAL A 385 0.63 -19.20 -12.29
CA VAL A 385 1.50 -18.22 -11.63
C VAL A 385 0.95 -16.82 -11.89
N LEU A 386 0.61 -16.10 -10.82
CA LEU A 386 0.33 -14.67 -10.84
C LEU A 386 1.61 -13.89 -10.56
N VAL A 387 2.01 -13.03 -11.49
CA VAL A 387 3.12 -12.10 -11.31
C VAL A 387 2.59 -10.71 -11.00
N SER A 388 2.78 -10.25 -9.76
CA SER A 388 2.25 -9.00 -9.21
C SER A 388 3.33 -8.14 -8.53
N VAL A 389 4.53 -8.11 -9.11
CA VAL A 389 5.73 -7.44 -8.53
C VAL A 389 5.75 -5.91 -8.66
N GLY A 390 4.70 -5.32 -9.24
CA GLY A 390 4.57 -3.87 -9.37
C GLY A 390 4.10 -3.42 -10.74
N ARG A 391 4.09 -2.10 -10.93
CA ARG A 391 3.58 -1.43 -12.13
C ARG A 391 4.58 -0.39 -12.63
N SER A 392 4.66 -0.21 -13.93
CA SER A 392 5.50 0.81 -14.59
C SER A 392 4.65 1.85 -15.32
N PRO A 393 4.99 3.15 -15.23
CA PRO A 393 4.27 4.22 -15.91
C PRO A 393 4.48 4.17 -17.44
N ASN A 394 3.50 4.68 -18.20
CA ASN A 394 3.49 4.62 -19.67
C ASN A 394 4.06 5.87 -20.38
N GLY A 395 4.80 6.75 -19.69
CA GLY A 395 5.24 8.03 -20.25
C GLY A 395 6.12 7.91 -21.51
N GLY A 396 6.91 6.83 -21.62
CA GLY A 396 7.75 6.57 -22.79
C GLY A 396 7.01 6.02 -24.02
N LYS A 397 5.68 5.90 -23.99
CA LYS A 397 4.89 5.19 -25.02
C LYS A 397 3.91 6.07 -25.79
N ILE A 398 3.99 7.39 -25.59
CA ILE A 398 2.98 8.36 -26.07
C ILE A 398 3.59 9.43 -26.97
N GLY A 399 4.85 9.28 -27.39
CA GLY A 399 5.54 10.29 -28.21
C GLY A 399 5.80 11.62 -27.48
N ALA A 400 5.87 11.60 -26.15
CA ALA A 400 6.02 12.80 -25.30
C ALA A 400 7.22 13.69 -25.69
N ASP A 401 8.30 13.07 -26.17
CA ASP A 401 9.49 13.73 -26.69
C ASP A 401 9.18 14.70 -27.84
N LYS A 402 8.28 14.32 -28.75
CA LYS A 402 7.87 15.15 -29.88
C LYS A 402 7.09 16.38 -29.45
N ALA A 403 6.45 16.34 -28.28
CA ALA A 403 5.80 17.49 -27.66
C ALA A 403 6.75 18.34 -26.80
N GLY A 404 8.01 17.94 -26.64
CA GLY A 404 8.97 18.59 -25.74
C GLY A 404 8.80 18.23 -24.26
N VAL A 405 7.97 17.23 -23.95
CA VAL A 405 7.70 16.80 -22.57
C VAL A 405 8.82 15.86 -22.10
N ALA A 406 9.42 16.18 -20.96
CA ALA A 406 10.46 15.37 -20.35
C ALA A 406 9.85 14.15 -19.65
N VAL A 407 10.36 12.97 -20.00
CA VAL A 407 10.02 11.70 -19.36
C VAL A 407 11.27 11.20 -18.62
N THR A 408 11.12 10.83 -17.35
CA THR A 408 12.20 10.24 -16.56
C THR A 408 12.61 8.87 -17.10
N GLU A 409 13.81 8.39 -16.75
CA GLU A 409 14.28 7.06 -17.14
C GLU A 409 13.35 5.93 -16.69
N ARG A 410 12.63 6.13 -15.56
CA ARG A 410 11.64 5.18 -15.03
C ARG A 410 10.27 5.28 -15.72
N GLY A 411 10.11 6.20 -16.67
CA GLY A 411 8.88 6.39 -17.46
C GLY A 411 7.84 7.34 -16.84
N PHE A 412 8.14 7.99 -15.71
CA PHE A 412 7.27 9.02 -15.10
C PHE A 412 7.43 10.37 -15.81
N ILE A 413 6.42 11.23 -15.68
CA ILE A 413 6.43 12.63 -16.10
C ILE A 413 6.33 13.50 -14.85
N ASN A 414 7.36 14.30 -14.58
CA ASN A 414 7.34 15.20 -13.43
C ASN A 414 6.40 16.38 -13.70
N VAL A 415 5.67 16.80 -12.66
CA VAL A 415 4.75 17.93 -12.71
C VAL A 415 4.92 18.86 -11.53
N ASP A 416 4.44 20.11 -11.66
CA ASP A 416 4.29 21.04 -10.55
C ASP A 416 2.96 20.83 -9.78
N THR A 417 2.68 21.66 -8.77
CA THR A 417 1.44 21.54 -7.98
C THR A 417 0.18 21.90 -8.76
N GLN A 418 0.29 22.48 -9.95
CA GLN A 418 -0.82 22.70 -10.88
C GLN A 418 -0.96 21.59 -11.91
N MET A 419 -0.21 20.50 -11.73
CA MET A 419 -0.13 19.34 -12.63
C MET A 419 0.50 19.66 -13.99
N ARG A 420 1.18 20.80 -14.15
CA ARG A 420 1.85 21.19 -15.41
C ARG A 420 3.16 20.41 -15.55
N THR A 421 3.44 19.96 -16.77
CA THR A 421 4.75 19.42 -17.13
C THR A 421 5.78 20.55 -17.33
N ASN A 422 6.98 20.23 -17.84
CA ASN A 422 7.92 21.26 -18.28
C ASN A 422 7.43 22.09 -19.48
N VAL A 423 6.36 21.65 -20.16
CA VAL A 423 5.70 22.37 -21.25
C VAL A 423 4.41 23.00 -20.69
N PRO A 424 4.30 24.34 -20.59
CA PRO A 424 3.29 25.00 -19.75
C PRO A 424 1.81 24.71 -20.05
N HIS A 425 1.48 24.32 -21.28
CA HIS A 425 0.12 23.98 -21.73
C HIS A 425 -0.14 22.46 -21.77
N ILE A 426 0.83 21.65 -21.38
CA ILE A 426 0.71 20.19 -21.27
C ILE A 426 0.81 19.80 -19.81
N PHE A 427 -0.18 19.05 -19.35
CA PHE A 427 -0.33 18.56 -17.98
C PHE A 427 -0.17 17.04 -17.96
N ALA A 428 0.15 16.47 -16.81
CA ALA A 428 0.11 15.03 -16.58
C ALA A 428 -0.47 14.71 -15.20
N ILE A 429 -1.15 13.57 -15.08
CA ILE A 429 -1.85 13.16 -13.84
C ILE A 429 -1.82 11.65 -13.63
N GLY A 430 -2.18 11.21 -12.42
CA GLY A 430 -2.39 9.82 -12.02
C GLY A 430 -1.09 9.03 -11.85
N ASP A 431 -1.11 7.76 -12.24
CA ASP A 431 0.06 6.89 -12.11
C ASP A 431 1.30 7.39 -12.87
N LEU A 432 1.11 8.25 -13.88
CA LEU A 432 2.21 8.79 -14.69
C LEU A 432 3.09 9.78 -13.93
N VAL A 433 2.56 10.42 -12.88
CA VAL A 433 3.26 11.52 -12.20
C VAL A 433 3.91 11.13 -10.87
N GLY A 434 3.83 9.85 -10.51
CA GLY A 434 4.55 9.30 -9.37
C GLY A 434 3.68 8.47 -8.44
N GLN A 435 4.32 7.99 -7.38
CA GLN A 435 3.67 7.25 -6.31
C GLN A 435 2.88 8.19 -5.37
N PRO A 436 1.85 7.67 -4.67
CA PRO A 436 1.28 6.33 -4.81
C PRO A 436 0.38 6.22 -6.06
N MET A 437 0.46 5.10 -6.79
CA MET A 437 -0.37 4.81 -7.96
C MET A 437 -1.80 4.41 -7.54
N LEU A 438 -2.61 5.41 -7.16
CA LEU A 438 -3.95 5.23 -6.60
C LEU A 438 -5.00 6.03 -7.38
N ALA A 439 -6.18 5.44 -7.53
CA ALA A 439 -7.27 6.02 -8.30
C ALA A 439 -7.76 7.35 -7.72
N HIS A 440 -7.93 7.44 -6.39
CA HIS A 440 -8.37 8.67 -5.72
C HIS A 440 -7.36 9.81 -5.87
N LYS A 441 -6.05 9.53 -5.79
CA LYS A 441 -5.02 10.52 -6.14
C LYS A 441 -5.23 11.05 -7.56
N ALA A 442 -5.33 10.14 -8.53
CA ALA A 442 -5.52 10.50 -9.94
C ALA A 442 -6.78 11.36 -10.16
N THR A 443 -7.89 11.08 -9.47
CA THR A 443 -9.13 11.86 -9.59
C THR A 443 -9.02 13.27 -9.01
N HIS A 444 -8.23 13.48 -7.94
CA HIS A 444 -8.03 14.80 -7.36
C HIS A 444 -7.04 15.64 -8.19
N GLU A 445 -5.92 15.05 -8.61
CA GLU A 445 -4.97 15.65 -9.57
C GLU A 445 -5.70 16.09 -10.86
N ALA A 446 -6.62 15.26 -11.36
CA ALA A 446 -7.43 15.55 -12.54
C ALA A 446 -8.29 16.81 -12.44
N ARG A 447 -8.93 17.01 -11.28
CA ARG A 447 -9.78 18.19 -11.05
C ARG A 447 -8.94 19.45 -11.07
N VAL A 448 -7.78 19.44 -10.41
CA VAL A 448 -6.82 20.54 -10.42
C VAL A 448 -6.38 20.87 -11.85
N ALA A 449 -5.93 19.87 -12.61
CA ALA A 449 -5.48 20.09 -13.99
C ALA A 449 -6.58 20.70 -14.88
N ALA A 450 -7.81 20.17 -14.79
CA ALA A 450 -8.95 20.68 -15.56
C ALA A 450 -9.33 22.12 -15.17
N GLU A 451 -9.27 22.45 -13.88
CA GLU A 451 -9.53 23.80 -13.38
C GLU A 451 -8.46 24.80 -13.82
N VAL A 452 -7.20 24.40 -13.83
CA VAL A 452 -6.10 25.24 -14.33
C VAL A 452 -6.24 25.49 -15.84
N VAL A 453 -6.63 24.49 -16.63
CA VAL A 453 -6.96 24.65 -18.07
C VAL A 453 -8.12 25.63 -18.26
N ALA A 454 -9.09 25.66 -17.34
CA ALA A 454 -10.20 26.62 -17.36
C ALA A 454 -9.83 28.02 -16.84
N GLY A 455 -8.57 28.25 -16.43
CA GLY A 455 -8.06 29.54 -15.93
C GLY A 455 -8.23 29.76 -14.43
N MET A 456 -8.62 28.75 -13.67
CA MET A 456 -8.73 28.82 -12.21
C MET A 456 -7.35 28.71 -11.53
N LYS A 457 -7.23 29.28 -10.33
CA LYS A 457 -6.01 29.20 -9.51
C LYS A 457 -6.05 27.98 -8.59
N SER A 458 -6.07 26.78 -9.18
CA SER A 458 -6.12 25.52 -8.43
C SER A 458 -4.72 24.91 -8.25
N HIS A 459 -4.52 24.23 -7.13
CA HIS A 459 -3.30 23.49 -6.80
C HIS A 459 -3.67 22.15 -6.15
N PHE A 460 -2.80 21.14 -6.32
CA PHE A 460 -2.85 19.89 -5.59
C PHE A 460 -1.99 20.01 -4.34
N ASP A 461 -2.63 20.33 -3.22
CA ASP A 461 -2.04 20.64 -1.92
C ASP A 461 -2.58 19.74 -0.79
N ALA A 462 -3.22 18.62 -1.15
CA ALA A 462 -3.65 17.61 -0.21
C ALA A 462 -2.48 17.18 0.69
N ARG A 463 -2.70 17.22 2.00
CA ARG A 463 -1.67 16.90 3.00
C ARG A 463 -1.40 15.41 3.04
N VAL A 464 -2.42 14.61 2.78
CA VAL A 464 -2.34 13.14 2.87
C VAL A 464 -3.13 12.43 1.79
N ILE A 465 -2.73 11.20 1.49
CA ILE A 465 -3.43 10.28 0.58
C ILE A 465 -3.55 8.92 1.30
N PRO A 466 -4.76 8.41 1.55
CA PRO A 466 -4.92 7.13 2.23
C PRO A 466 -4.54 5.97 1.30
N SER A 467 -4.06 4.88 1.90
CA SER A 467 -3.78 3.61 1.24
C SER A 467 -4.55 2.48 1.92
N VAL A 468 -5.08 1.55 1.13
CA VAL A 468 -5.88 0.43 1.63
C VAL A 468 -5.51 -0.86 0.90
N ALA A 469 -5.23 -1.90 1.68
CA ALA A 469 -5.20 -3.27 1.23
C ALA A 469 -6.52 -3.94 1.62
N TYR A 470 -7.33 -4.31 0.63
CA TYR A 470 -8.64 -4.94 0.84
C TYR A 470 -8.50 -6.46 1.04
N THR A 471 -7.48 -6.87 1.80
CA THR A 471 -7.32 -8.25 2.29
C THR A 471 -8.34 -8.52 3.41
N ASP A 472 -8.30 -9.73 3.98
CA ASP A 472 -9.07 -10.05 5.18
C ASP A 472 -8.12 -10.49 6.32
N PRO A 473 -8.00 -9.72 7.43
CA PRO A 473 -8.56 -8.38 7.61
C PRO A 473 -7.98 -7.35 6.64
N GLU A 474 -8.68 -6.23 6.47
CA GLU A 474 -8.17 -5.09 5.70
C GLU A 474 -7.05 -4.39 6.47
N ILE A 475 -6.14 -3.75 5.73
CA ILE A 475 -5.12 -2.84 6.30
C ILE A 475 -5.26 -1.50 5.61
N ALA A 476 -5.51 -0.45 6.39
CA ALA A 476 -5.62 0.92 5.90
C ALA A 476 -4.68 1.84 6.68
N TRP A 477 -4.07 2.81 6.00
CA TRP A 477 -3.23 3.82 6.64
C TRP A 477 -3.24 5.13 5.85
N VAL A 478 -2.94 6.22 6.55
CA VAL A 478 -2.86 7.57 5.99
C VAL A 478 -1.85 8.41 6.77
N GLY A 479 -1.19 9.36 6.09
CA GLY A 479 -0.21 10.25 6.69
C GLY A 479 1.12 9.58 6.98
N VAL A 480 1.83 10.12 7.97
CA VAL A 480 3.13 9.62 8.43
C VAL A 480 2.95 8.23 9.04
N THR A 481 3.87 7.30 8.78
CA THR A 481 3.97 6.00 9.46
C THR A 481 5.02 6.07 10.58
N GLU A 482 5.02 5.13 11.52
CA GLU A 482 6.07 5.10 12.56
C GLU A 482 7.46 4.93 11.93
N ARG A 483 7.56 4.10 10.89
CA ARG A 483 8.81 3.93 10.12
C ARG A 483 9.27 5.26 9.52
N GLU A 484 8.37 5.99 8.85
CA GLU A 484 8.71 7.29 8.26
C GLU A 484 9.05 8.34 9.31
N ALA A 485 8.35 8.35 10.46
CA ALA A 485 8.67 9.25 11.56
C ALA A 485 10.08 9.01 12.08
N LYS A 486 10.47 7.74 12.28
CA LYS A 486 11.83 7.36 12.68
C LYS A 486 12.87 7.75 11.63
N GLU A 487 12.61 7.47 10.34
CA GLU A 487 13.52 7.82 9.23
C GLU A 487 13.73 9.33 9.10
N LYS A 488 12.69 10.13 9.37
CA LYS A 488 12.70 11.60 9.26
C LYS A 488 13.07 12.31 10.58
N GLY A 489 13.24 11.58 11.68
CA GLY A 489 13.50 12.15 13.00
C GLY A 489 12.33 12.95 13.59
N LEU A 490 11.10 12.63 13.20
CA LEU A 490 9.88 13.25 13.73
C LEU A 490 9.56 12.69 15.12
N LYS A 491 9.24 13.57 16.06
CA LYS A 491 8.81 13.19 17.40
C LYS A 491 7.30 12.97 17.39
N ILE A 492 6.89 11.72 17.57
CA ILE A 492 5.49 11.34 17.52
C ILE A 492 5.08 10.59 18.78
N GLY A 493 3.88 10.90 19.26
CA GLY A 493 3.14 10.13 20.22
C GLY A 493 2.19 9.15 19.54
N VAL A 494 1.91 8.02 20.19
CA VAL A 494 1.09 6.94 19.64
C VAL A 494 -0.10 6.68 20.55
N GLY A 495 -1.31 6.81 20.00
CA GLY A 495 -2.55 6.33 20.61
C GLY A 495 -2.98 5.03 19.92
N LYS A 496 -3.12 3.93 20.67
CA LYS A 496 -3.46 2.62 20.08
C LYS A 496 -4.57 1.92 20.87
N PHE A 497 -5.67 1.64 20.20
CA PHE A 497 -6.81 0.93 20.75
C PHE A 497 -6.91 -0.49 20.15
N PRO A 498 -6.70 -1.55 20.94
CA PRO A 498 -6.77 -2.93 20.46
C PRO A 498 -8.22 -3.42 20.36
N TRP A 499 -8.59 -4.07 19.25
CA TRP A 499 -9.98 -4.47 19.03
C TRP A 499 -10.46 -5.65 19.89
N VAL A 500 -9.55 -6.31 20.62
CA VAL A 500 -9.91 -7.23 21.72
C VAL A 500 -10.69 -6.52 22.84
N ALA A 501 -10.63 -5.19 22.94
CA ALA A 501 -11.41 -4.39 23.87
C ALA A 501 -12.64 -3.73 23.22
N SER A 502 -12.86 -3.90 21.92
CA SER A 502 -14.05 -3.37 21.25
C SER A 502 -15.22 -4.34 21.40
N GLY A 503 -16.28 -3.92 22.08
CA GLY A 503 -17.53 -4.68 22.16
C GLY A 503 -18.10 -5.01 20.77
N ARG A 504 -17.96 -4.11 19.79
CA ARG A 504 -18.39 -4.37 18.41
C ARG A 504 -17.53 -5.45 17.74
N ALA A 505 -16.20 -5.38 17.86
CA ALA A 505 -15.30 -6.36 17.25
C ALA A 505 -15.47 -7.76 17.88
N ILE A 506 -15.67 -7.83 19.21
CA ILE A 506 -16.05 -9.06 19.91
C ILE A 506 -17.38 -9.59 19.38
N GLY A 507 -18.38 -8.72 19.22
CA GLY A 507 -19.72 -9.11 18.77
C GLY A 507 -19.77 -9.65 17.33
N ILE A 508 -18.76 -9.40 16.51
CA ILE A 508 -18.62 -9.98 15.16
C ILE A 508 -17.51 -11.04 15.08
N ASP A 509 -16.91 -11.42 16.21
CA ASP A 509 -15.80 -12.37 16.34
C ASP A 509 -14.55 -12.02 15.49
N ARG A 510 -14.23 -10.72 15.40
CA ARG A 510 -13.09 -10.19 14.62
C ARG A 510 -12.20 -9.26 15.44
N THR A 511 -11.64 -9.80 16.52
CA THR A 511 -10.87 -9.06 17.53
C THR A 511 -9.37 -8.95 17.22
N GLU A 512 -8.88 -9.56 16.15
CA GLU A 512 -7.45 -9.59 15.79
C GLU A 512 -6.86 -8.22 15.45
N GLY A 513 -7.72 -7.23 15.21
CA GLY A 513 -7.39 -5.89 14.73
C GLY A 513 -7.02 -4.86 15.81
N PHE A 514 -6.72 -3.65 15.34
CA PHE A 514 -6.55 -2.46 16.19
C PHE A 514 -6.66 -1.17 15.36
N THR A 515 -6.87 -0.06 16.06
CA THR A 515 -6.78 1.31 15.51
C THR A 515 -5.60 2.03 16.16
N LYS A 516 -4.77 2.68 15.35
CA LYS A 516 -3.54 3.39 15.75
C LYS A 516 -3.55 4.80 15.19
N LEU A 517 -3.39 5.81 16.04
CA LEU A 517 -3.25 7.21 15.66
C LEU A 517 -1.88 7.74 16.09
N LEU A 518 -1.29 8.59 15.26
CA LEU A 518 0.03 9.17 15.45
C LEU A 518 -0.10 10.68 15.55
N PHE A 519 0.37 11.25 16.65
CA PHE A 519 0.28 12.67 16.96
C PHE A 519 1.68 13.28 17.03
N ASP A 520 1.85 14.48 16.51
CA ASP A 520 3.07 15.25 16.72
C ASP A 520 3.18 15.65 18.20
N GLU A 521 4.32 15.38 18.85
CA GLU A 521 4.45 15.58 20.31
C GLU A 521 4.44 17.06 20.73
N GLU A 522 4.79 17.98 19.84
CA GLU A 522 4.85 19.41 20.15
C GLU A 522 3.49 20.09 19.96
N THR A 523 2.82 19.76 18.86
CA THR A 523 1.57 20.41 18.45
C THR A 523 0.32 19.62 18.80
N HIS A 524 0.46 18.37 19.24
CA HIS A 524 -0.64 17.42 19.50
C HIS A 524 -1.54 17.14 18.27
N ARG A 525 -1.13 17.59 17.09
CA ARG A 525 -1.87 17.39 15.85
C ARG A 525 -1.72 15.97 15.35
N ILE A 526 -2.80 15.42 14.82
CA ILE A 526 -2.73 14.15 14.11
C ILE A 526 -1.89 14.30 12.84
N VAL A 527 -0.88 13.43 12.69
CA VAL A 527 0.04 13.40 11.54
C VAL A 527 -0.02 12.08 10.77
N GLY A 528 -0.63 11.06 11.36
CA GLY A 528 -0.85 9.78 10.71
C GLY A 528 -1.84 8.90 11.48
N GLY A 529 -2.29 7.85 10.82
CA GLY A 529 -3.07 6.82 11.47
C GLY A 529 -3.21 5.58 10.61
N ALA A 530 -3.48 4.46 11.25
CA ALA A 530 -3.61 3.18 10.62
C ALA A 530 -4.59 2.28 11.35
N ILE A 531 -5.26 1.42 10.59
CA ILE A 531 -6.30 0.52 11.07
C ILE A 531 -6.06 -0.84 10.42
N VAL A 532 -6.13 -1.91 11.20
CA VAL A 532 -6.15 -3.28 10.70
C VAL A 532 -7.36 -3.98 11.29
N GLY A 533 -8.21 -4.54 10.44
CA GLY A 533 -9.48 -5.16 10.83
C GLY A 533 -10.52 -5.09 9.71
N PRO A 534 -11.68 -5.76 9.86
CA PRO A 534 -12.82 -5.56 8.96
C PRO A 534 -13.17 -4.09 8.79
N HIS A 535 -13.46 -3.67 7.56
CA HIS A 535 -13.85 -2.29 7.22
C HIS A 535 -12.79 -1.22 7.51
N ALA A 536 -11.51 -1.57 7.73
CA ALA A 536 -10.45 -0.59 7.96
C ALA A 536 -10.39 0.48 6.85
N GLY A 537 -10.64 0.09 5.59
CA GLY A 537 -10.69 1.00 4.44
C GLY A 537 -11.82 2.02 4.50
N ASP A 538 -12.94 1.71 5.14
CA ASP A 538 -14.05 2.65 5.35
C ASP A 538 -13.74 3.61 6.51
N LEU A 539 -13.12 3.10 7.57
CA LEU A 539 -12.82 3.85 8.80
C LEU A 539 -11.70 4.90 8.61
N ILE A 540 -10.73 4.64 7.72
CA ILE A 540 -9.57 5.54 7.52
C ILE A 540 -9.96 6.92 6.97
N ALA A 541 -11.19 7.06 6.45
CA ALA A 541 -11.70 8.33 5.92
C ALA A 541 -11.77 9.42 6.99
N GLU A 542 -12.18 9.07 8.22
CA GLU A 542 -12.24 10.04 9.33
C GLU A 542 -10.84 10.52 9.73
N VAL A 543 -9.89 9.60 9.85
CA VAL A 543 -8.48 9.93 10.13
C VAL A 543 -7.89 10.82 9.03
N THR A 544 -8.20 10.52 7.77
CA THR A 544 -7.79 11.34 6.62
C THR A 544 -8.33 12.76 6.75
N HIS A 545 -9.62 12.90 7.10
CA HIS A 545 -10.25 14.20 7.30
C HIS A 545 -9.64 14.97 8.48
N ALA A 546 -9.42 14.32 9.61
CA ALA A 546 -8.82 14.93 10.80
C ALA A 546 -7.41 15.49 10.51
N ILE A 547 -6.60 14.77 9.73
CA ILE A 547 -5.27 15.28 9.31
C ILE A 547 -5.43 16.51 8.41
N GLU A 548 -6.33 16.48 7.43
CA GLU A 548 -6.56 17.64 6.55
C GLU A 548 -7.01 18.88 7.36
N MET A 549 -7.89 18.69 8.34
CA MET A 549 -8.35 19.75 9.26
C MET A 549 -7.28 20.22 10.25
N GLY A 550 -6.19 19.46 10.41
CA GLY A 550 -5.15 19.74 11.40
C GLY A 550 -5.64 19.57 12.84
N SER A 551 -6.58 18.64 13.06
CA SER A 551 -7.15 18.34 14.37
C SER A 551 -6.09 17.88 15.37
N GLU A 552 -6.33 18.21 16.64
CA GLU A 552 -5.56 17.72 17.77
C GLU A 552 -6.20 16.45 18.35
N ALA A 553 -5.46 15.72 19.19
CA ALA A 553 -5.98 14.49 19.82
C ALA A 553 -7.30 14.71 20.57
N ALA A 554 -7.44 15.83 21.29
CA ALA A 554 -8.66 16.17 22.01
C ALA A 554 -9.86 16.42 21.08
N ASP A 555 -9.67 16.98 19.87
CA ASP A 555 -10.77 17.16 18.91
C ASP A 555 -11.40 15.81 18.52
N ILE A 556 -10.55 14.80 18.34
CA ILE A 556 -10.97 13.43 18.00
C ILE A 556 -11.56 12.75 19.23
N GLY A 557 -10.87 12.79 20.37
CA GLY A 557 -11.32 12.12 21.61
C GLY A 557 -12.61 12.68 22.20
N LEU A 558 -12.87 13.99 22.07
CA LEU A 558 -14.11 14.62 22.54
C LEU A 558 -15.28 14.47 21.56
N THR A 559 -15.02 14.04 20.32
CA THR A 559 -16.09 13.73 19.37
C THR A 559 -16.85 12.50 19.83
N ILE A 560 -18.17 12.63 20.00
CA ILE A 560 -19.03 11.51 20.40
C ILE A 560 -19.20 10.57 19.20
N HIS A 561 -18.40 9.51 19.18
CA HIS A 561 -18.53 8.44 18.19
C HIS A 561 -19.70 7.52 18.59
N PRO A 562 -20.46 6.98 17.62
CA PRO A 562 -21.58 6.08 17.91
C PRO A 562 -21.11 4.75 18.53
N HIS A 563 -21.87 4.23 19.51
CA HIS A 563 -21.59 2.96 20.19
C HIS A 563 -22.77 1.97 20.07
N PRO A 564 -22.54 0.65 19.86
CA PRO A 564 -21.26 0.00 19.59
C PRO A 564 -20.92 0.00 18.09
N THR A 565 -19.74 0.49 17.71
CA THR A 565 -19.24 0.51 16.32
C THR A 565 -17.75 0.16 16.25
N LEU A 566 -17.22 -0.06 15.04
CA LEU A 566 -15.77 -0.12 14.84
C LEU A 566 -15.18 1.30 14.77
N SER A 567 -15.96 2.30 14.34
CA SER A 567 -15.51 3.70 14.21
C SER A 567 -15.16 4.34 15.54
N GLU A 568 -15.83 4.00 16.65
CA GLU A 568 -15.47 4.55 17.97
C GLU A 568 -14.04 4.22 18.41
N SER A 569 -13.41 3.20 17.82
CA SER A 569 -11.99 2.89 18.08
C SER A 569 -11.04 4.02 17.66
N ILE A 570 -11.46 4.94 16.78
CA ILE A 570 -10.71 6.14 16.40
C ILE A 570 -10.69 7.13 17.58
N GLY A 571 -11.87 7.48 18.10
CA GLY A 571 -12.01 8.26 19.34
C GLY A 571 -11.25 7.64 20.51
N MET A 572 -11.43 6.34 20.75
CA MET A 572 -10.76 5.63 21.84
C MET A 572 -9.23 5.58 21.67
N ALA A 573 -8.71 5.50 20.44
CA ALA A 573 -7.26 5.60 20.22
C ALA A 573 -6.73 7.00 20.54
N ALA A 574 -7.50 8.07 20.30
CA ALA A 574 -7.16 9.42 20.72
C ALA A 574 -7.23 9.56 22.25
N GLU A 575 -8.26 9.01 22.90
CA GLU A 575 -8.38 8.99 24.37
C GLU A 575 -7.25 8.20 25.05
N VAL A 576 -6.74 7.14 24.41
CA VAL A 576 -5.55 6.41 24.86
C VAL A 576 -4.34 7.35 24.89
N TYR A 577 -4.17 8.17 23.86
CA TYR A 577 -3.08 9.15 23.80
C TYR A 577 -3.24 10.26 24.84
N GLU A 578 -4.45 10.81 24.99
CA GLU A 578 -4.78 11.86 25.98
C GLU A 578 -4.78 11.34 27.43
N GLY A 579 -4.81 10.02 27.64
CA GLY A 579 -4.90 9.40 28.96
C GLY A 579 -6.26 9.60 29.62
N THR A 580 -7.32 9.72 28.82
CA THR A 580 -8.72 9.86 29.25
C THR A 580 -9.55 8.59 29.05
N ILE A 581 -9.00 7.57 28.38
CA ILE A 581 -9.68 6.32 28.08
C ILE A 581 -10.18 5.63 29.35
N THR A 582 -11.44 5.18 29.32
CA THR A 582 -12.06 4.42 30.42
C THR A 582 -12.28 2.95 30.11
N ASP A 583 -12.29 2.58 28.82
CA ASP A 583 -12.51 1.20 28.35
C ASP A 583 -11.24 0.34 28.41
N LEU A 584 -10.09 0.96 28.73
CA LEU A 584 -8.81 0.30 28.95
C LEU A 584 -8.21 0.77 30.26
N TYR A 585 -7.62 -0.16 31.03
CA TYR A 585 -6.81 0.21 32.18
C TYR A 585 -5.37 0.52 31.73
N ILE A 586 -5.03 1.80 31.63
CA ILE A 586 -3.67 2.26 31.31
C ILE A 586 -3.17 3.10 32.49
N PRO A 587 -2.28 2.56 33.34
CA PRO A 587 -1.72 3.34 34.44
C PRO A 587 -0.91 4.51 33.88
N LYS A 588 -1.14 5.72 34.41
CA LYS A 588 -0.33 6.90 34.04
C LYS A 588 1.13 6.59 34.32
N ARG A 589 1.99 6.68 33.30
CA ARG A 589 3.44 6.66 33.49
C ARG A 589 3.78 7.81 34.44
N LYS A 590 4.40 7.49 35.59
CA LYS A 590 4.79 8.44 36.64
C LYS A 590 5.87 9.40 36.15
#